data_AF-A0A140E681-F1
#
_entry.id   AF-A0A140E681-F1
#
_cell.length_a   1.000
_cell.length_b   1.000
_cell.length_c   1.000
_cell.angle_alpha   90.00
_cell.angle_beta   90.00
_cell.angle_gamma   90.00
#
_symmetry.space_group_name_H-M   'P 1'
#
loop_
_entity.id
_entity.type
_entity.pdbx_description
1 polymer ?
#
loop_
_entity_poly.entity_id
_entity_poly.type
_entity_poly.pdbx_seq_one_letter_code
_entity_poly.pdbx_strand_id
1 'polypeptide(L)'
;MSHKAAHFLDDLTAQYNGSNNGNLSAAPGIMKLFGWKSRGSIDEAITENIAYGFIERTRQGGRNQCSLYAITWQSIDDCQGKLDVPPTRVASNLWKPENAEKREKWFVKKWEAMQEKSK
;
A
#
# COMPACT_ATOMS: atom_id res chain seq x y z
N MET A 1 2.86 -5.94 13.14
CA MET A 1 3.07 -6.22 11.71
C MET A 1 3.57 -7.65 11.56
N SER A 2 3.00 -8.43 10.65
CA SER A 2 3.44 -9.78 10.33
C SER A 2 4.74 -9.77 9.51
N HIS A 3 5.49 -10.88 9.55
CA HIS A 3 6.69 -11.05 8.69
C HIS A 3 6.36 -10.88 7.21
N LYS A 4 5.19 -11.37 6.78
CA LYS A 4 4.70 -11.25 5.41
C LYS A 4 4.47 -9.79 5.02
N ALA A 5 3.84 -9.00 5.88
CA ALA A 5 3.61 -7.58 5.65
C ALA A 5 4.91 -6.76 5.63
N ALA A 6 5.87 -7.08 6.48
CA ALA A 6 7.19 -6.44 6.46
C ALA A 6 7.94 -6.72 5.15
N HIS A 7 8.02 -7.99 4.73
CA HIS A 7 8.62 -8.37 3.45
C HIS A 7 7.94 -7.70 2.26
N PHE A 8 6.60 -7.63 2.28
CA PHE A 8 5.84 -6.91 1.25
C PHE A 8 6.18 -5.42 1.19
N LEU A 9 6.34 -4.79 2.36
CA LEU A 9 6.67 -3.37 2.44
C LEU A 9 8.05 -3.10 1.85
N ASP A 10 9.03 -3.95 2.13
CA ASP A 10 10.37 -3.87 1.55
C ASP A 10 10.32 -4.02 0.02
N ASP A 11 9.62 -5.04 -0.49
CA ASP A 11 9.45 -5.29 -1.93
C ASP A 11 8.75 -4.13 -2.66
N LEU A 12 7.73 -3.55 -2.03
CA LEU A 12 7.02 -2.40 -2.61
C LEU A 12 7.91 -1.15 -2.59
N THR A 13 8.64 -0.93 -1.50
CA THR A 13 9.56 0.20 -1.34
C THR A 13 10.74 0.10 -2.31
N ALA A 14 11.20 -1.11 -2.65
CA ALA A 14 12.26 -1.33 -3.64
C ALA A 14 11.91 -0.82 -5.05
N GLN A 15 10.63 -0.59 -5.35
CA GLN A 15 10.18 0.01 -6.62
C GLN A 15 10.37 1.54 -6.64
N TYR A 16 10.61 2.19 -5.49
CA TYR A 16 10.77 3.63 -5.40
C TYR A 16 12.13 4.07 -5.97
N ASN A 17 12.11 5.08 -6.83
CA ASN A 17 13.29 5.59 -7.53
C ASN A 17 13.60 7.07 -7.24
N GLY A 18 12.94 7.67 -6.25
CA GLY A 18 13.09 9.09 -5.90
C GLY A 18 12.07 10.02 -6.54
N SER A 19 11.27 9.57 -7.53
CA SER A 19 10.34 10.42 -8.28
C SER A 19 9.05 9.73 -8.74
N ASN A 20 8.74 8.56 -8.16
CA ASN A 20 7.58 7.74 -8.50
C ASN A 20 6.76 7.30 -7.29
N ASN A 21 6.89 7.95 -6.12
CA ASN A 21 6.08 7.60 -4.96
C ASN A 21 4.61 7.89 -5.26
N GLY A 22 3.78 6.85 -5.17
CA GLY A 22 2.40 6.87 -5.69
C GLY A 22 2.21 6.05 -6.96
N ASN A 23 3.28 5.67 -7.66
CA ASN A 23 3.24 4.74 -8.79
C ASN A 23 3.96 3.42 -8.47
N LEU A 24 3.80 2.93 -7.23
CA LEU A 24 4.28 1.62 -6.80
C LEU A 24 3.18 0.57 -7.02
N SER A 25 3.52 -0.58 -7.59
CA SER A 25 2.55 -1.57 -8.04
C SER A 25 2.69 -2.88 -7.30
N ALA A 26 1.58 -3.36 -6.74
CA ALA A 26 1.47 -4.69 -6.15
C ALA A 26 0.76 -5.69 -7.09
N ALA A 27 0.78 -5.43 -8.40
CA ALA A 27 0.16 -6.32 -9.38
C ALA A 27 0.81 -7.72 -9.32
N PRO A 28 0.04 -8.82 -9.44
CA PRO A 28 0.59 -10.17 -9.29
C PRO A 28 1.80 -10.49 -10.17
N GLY A 29 1.86 -9.93 -11.40
CA GLY A 29 3.00 -10.09 -12.29
C GLY A 29 4.29 -9.44 -11.76
N ILE A 30 4.17 -8.28 -11.12
CA ILE A 30 5.29 -7.57 -10.47
C ILE A 30 5.72 -8.34 -9.23
N MET A 31 4.76 -8.67 -8.35
CA MET A 31 5.06 -9.36 -7.09
C MET A 31 5.67 -10.76 -7.30
N LYS A 32 5.37 -11.42 -8.43
CA LYS A 32 6.02 -12.68 -8.81
C LYS A 32 7.54 -12.54 -8.96
N LEU A 33 8.04 -11.39 -9.41
CA LEU A 33 9.47 -11.11 -9.52
C LEU A 33 10.15 -11.07 -8.14
N PHE A 34 9.39 -10.70 -7.11
CA PHE A 34 9.80 -10.72 -5.70
C PHE A 34 9.45 -12.05 -5.00
N GLY A 35 9.10 -13.09 -5.75
CA GLY A 35 8.85 -14.43 -5.21
C GLY A 35 7.44 -14.67 -4.64
N TRP A 36 6.51 -13.72 -4.77
CA TRP A 36 5.13 -13.91 -4.32
C TRP A 36 4.36 -14.83 -5.25
N LYS A 37 3.75 -15.88 -4.68
CA LYS A 37 3.00 -16.89 -5.46
C LYS A 37 1.49 -16.78 -5.30
N SER A 38 1.01 -16.27 -4.16
CA SER A 38 -0.41 -16.25 -3.81
C SER A 38 -0.97 -14.84 -3.84
N ARG A 39 -2.07 -14.65 -4.59
CA ARG A 39 -2.85 -13.41 -4.58
C ARG A 39 -3.44 -13.11 -3.20
N GLY A 40 -3.86 -14.14 -2.47
CA GLY A 40 -4.39 -13.99 -1.11
C GLY A 40 -3.34 -13.44 -0.15
N SER A 41 -2.11 -13.94 -0.23
CA SER A 41 -0.99 -13.43 0.58
C SER A 41 -0.65 -11.98 0.26
N ILE A 42 -0.70 -11.59 -1.03
CA ILE A 42 -0.50 -10.21 -1.45
C ILE A 42 -1.63 -9.31 -0.90
N ASP A 43 -2.89 -9.73 -1.04
CA ASP A 43 -4.06 -8.96 -0.56
C ASP A 43 -4.05 -8.79 0.97
N GLU A 44 -3.68 -9.83 1.70
CA GLU A 44 -3.48 -9.78 3.15
C GLU A 44 -2.38 -8.79 3.53
N ALA A 45 -1.22 -8.84 2.86
CA ALA A 45 -0.10 -7.95 3.13
C ALA A 45 -0.42 -6.48 2.78
N ILE A 46 -1.12 -6.22 1.68
CA ILE A 46 -1.64 -4.90 1.32
C ILE A 46 -2.60 -4.41 2.41
N THR A 47 -3.55 -5.26 2.81
CA THR A 47 -4.57 -4.91 3.80
C THR A 47 -3.93 -4.54 5.13
N GLU A 48 -2.98 -5.33 5.60
CA GLU A 48 -2.24 -5.07 6.84
C GLU A 48 -1.45 -3.75 6.75
N ASN A 49 -0.71 -3.52 5.66
CA ASN A 49 0.10 -2.31 5.49
C ASN A 49 -0.73 -1.03 5.41
N ILE A 50 -1.90 -1.06 4.75
CA ILE A 50 -2.81 0.09 4.71
C ILE A 50 -3.47 0.30 6.07
N ALA A 51 -3.89 -0.78 6.76
CA ALA A 51 -4.49 -0.67 8.08
C ALA A 51 -3.54 -0.07 9.14
N TYR A 52 -2.25 -0.40 9.06
CA TYR A 52 -1.22 0.21 9.90
C TYR A 52 -0.70 1.55 9.36
N GLY A 53 -1.05 1.93 8.12
CA GLY A 53 -0.68 3.22 7.53
C GLY A 53 0.75 3.31 7.02
N PHE A 54 1.43 2.20 6.73
CA PHE A 54 2.76 2.22 6.11
C PHE A 54 2.69 2.52 4.61
N ILE A 55 1.59 2.14 3.97
CA ILE A 55 1.29 2.47 2.57
C ILE A 55 -0.09 3.09 2.46
N GLU A 56 -0.32 3.86 1.40
CA GLU A 56 -1.64 4.37 1.03
C GLU A 56 -1.93 4.13 -0.45
N ARG A 57 -3.19 3.91 -0.79
CA ARG A 57 -3.62 3.66 -2.17
C ARG A 57 -3.77 5.00 -2.89
N THR A 58 -2.99 5.19 -3.94
CA THR A 58 -2.98 6.40 -4.79
C THR A 58 -3.77 6.22 -6.09
N ARG A 59 -4.09 4.96 -6.43
CA ARG A 59 -5.03 4.64 -7.50
C ARG A 59 -5.84 3.40 -7.19
N GLN A 60 -7.15 3.50 -7.37
CA GLN A 60 -8.04 2.34 -7.30
C GLN A 60 -7.92 1.50 -8.58
N GLY A 61 -7.59 0.22 -8.42
CA GLY A 61 -7.60 -0.74 -9.52
C GLY A 61 -9.01 -1.08 -9.99
N GLY A 62 -9.09 -1.72 -11.15
CA GLY A 62 -10.35 -2.12 -11.78
C GLY A 62 -10.12 -3.09 -12.94
N ARG A 63 -11.12 -3.23 -13.81
CA ARG A 63 -10.97 -4.05 -15.02
C ARG A 63 -9.88 -3.45 -15.90
N ASN A 64 -8.85 -4.24 -16.22
CA ASN A 64 -7.67 -3.83 -17.00
C ASN A 64 -6.82 -2.70 -16.38
N GLN A 65 -6.92 -2.48 -15.07
CA GLN A 65 -6.18 -1.43 -14.38
C GLN A 65 -5.70 -1.91 -13.01
N CYS A 66 -4.40 -1.80 -12.74
CA CYS A 66 -3.87 -2.14 -11.42
C CYS A 66 -4.02 -0.98 -10.42
N SER A 67 -4.22 -1.34 -9.15
CA SER A 67 -4.07 -0.39 -8.04
C SER A 67 -2.61 0.07 -7.94
N LEU A 68 -2.43 1.32 -7.53
CA LEU A 68 -1.13 1.90 -7.22
C LEU A 68 -1.10 2.37 -5.77
N TYR A 69 0.12 2.44 -5.23
CA TYR A 69 0.37 2.74 -3.84
C TYR A 69 1.53 3.73 -3.68
N ALA A 70 1.54 4.42 -2.53
CA ALA A 70 2.64 5.23 -2.03
C ALA A 70 3.08 4.74 -0.65
N ILE A 71 4.36 4.90 -0.33
CA ILE A 71 4.87 4.82 1.05
C ILE A 71 4.58 6.13 1.77
N THR A 72 4.15 6.06 3.03
CA THR A 72 3.55 7.21 3.73
C THR A 72 4.57 8.11 4.43
N TRP A 73 5.86 7.74 4.45
CA TRP A 73 6.95 8.58 4.94
C TRP A 73 7.63 9.42 3.85
N GLN A 74 7.14 9.36 2.62
CA GLN A 74 7.54 10.22 1.50
C GLN A 74 6.31 10.99 0.97
N SER A 75 6.54 12.13 0.32
CA SER A 75 5.48 12.84 -0.41
C SER A 75 5.03 12.04 -1.63
N ILE A 76 3.79 12.22 -2.07
CA ILE A 76 3.28 11.63 -3.32
C ILE A 76 3.77 12.49 -4.50
N ASP A 77 4.43 11.85 -5.44
CA ASP A 77 4.91 12.48 -6.68
C ASP A 77 3.78 12.61 -7.70
N ASP A 78 3.92 13.54 -8.65
CA ASP A 78 2.91 13.82 -9.68
C ASP A 78 2.59 12.59 -10.55
N CYS A 79 3.58 11.72 -10.76
CA CYS A 79 3.46 10.48 -11.52
C CYS A 79 2.79 10.65 -12.90
N GLN A 80 2.87 11.84 -13.51
CA GLN A 80 2.37 12.15 -14.86
C GLN A 80 0.86 11.88 -15.01
N GLY A 81 0.06 12.27 -14.01
CA GLY A 81 -1.40 12.14 -14.06
C GLY A 81 -1.93 10.71 -13.96
N LYS A 82 -1.10 9.75 -13.55
CA LYS A 82 -1.51 8.34 -13.40
C LYS A 82 -2.37 8.08 -12.17
N LEU A 83 -2.40 9.00 -11.20
CA LEU A 83 -2.96 8.81 -9.85
C LEU A 83 -4.39 9.36 -9.76
N ASP A 84 -5.17 8.81 -8.85
CA ASP A 84 -6.51 9.33 -8.49
C ASP A 84 -6.43 10.46 -7.44
N VAL A 85 -5.23 10.68 -6.89
CA VAL A 85 -4.94 11.68 -5.85
C VAL A 85 -3.92 12.70 -6.37
N PRO A 86 -3.99 13.97 -5.92
CA PRO A 86 -3.01 14.98 -6.31
C PRO A 86 -1.64 14.71 -5.67
N PRO A 87 -0.53 15.17 -6.29
CA PRO A 87 0.78 15.17 -5.65
C PRO A 87 0.77 15.97 -4.35
N THR A 88 1.63 15.58 -3.41
CA THR A 88 1.77 16.26 -2.11
C THR A 88 3.15 16.87 -1.97
N ARG A 89 3.27 17.91 -1.13
CA ARG A 89 4.56 18.49 -0.73
C ARG A 89 5.14 17.89 0.54
N VAL A 90 4.29 17.21 1.32
CA VAL A 90 4.64 16.62 2.61
C VAL A 90 4.14 15.18 2.66
N ALA A 91 4.87 14.33 3.37
CA ALA A 91 4.49 12.95 3.62
C ALA A 91 3.23 12.88 4.51
N SER A 92 2.33 11.94 4.22
CA SER A 92 1.08 11.75 4.98
C SER A 92 1.32 11.24 6.40
N ASN A 93 2.42 10.51 6.62
CA ASN A 93 2.85 9.95 7.90
C ASN A 93 1.74 9.15 8.61
N LEU A 94 0.93 8.41 7.83
CA LEU A 94 -0.21 7.65 8.37
C LEU A 94 0.20 6.55 9.37
N TRP A 95 1.46 6.10 9.33
CA TRP A 95 2.02 5.15 10.30
C TRP A 95 2.08 5.73 11.71
N LYS A 96 2.12 7.06 11.86
CA LYS A 96 2.14 7.72 13.16
C LYS A 96 0.76 7.65 13.84
N PRO A 97 0.70 7.42 15.17
CA PRO A 97 -0.56 7.34 15.89
C PRO A 97 -1.46 8.57 15.74
N GLU A 98 -0.87 9.78 15.69
CA GLU A 98 -1.61 11.04 15.54
C GLU A 98 -2.28 11.24 14.17
N ASN A 99 -2.03 10.36 13.20
CA ASN A 99 -2.66 10.38 11.88
C ASN A 99 -3.51 9.12 11.64
N ALA A 100 -3.71 8.26 12.65
CA ALA A 100 -4.36 6.97 12.48
C ALA A 100 -5.82 7.10 12.00
N GLU A 101 -6.50 8.19 12.34
CA GLU A 101 -7.86 8.52 11.92
C GLU A 101 -8.00 8.80 10.42
N LYS A 102 -6.90 9.14 9.75
CA LYS A 102 -6.85 9.43 8.31
C LYS A 102 -6.68 8.17 7.46
N ARG A 103 -6.38 7.02 8.07
CA ARG A 103 -6.23 5.74 7.37
C ARG A 103 -7.55 5.30 6.75
N GLU A 104 -7.47 4.57 5.64
CA GLU A 104 -8.67 4.12 4.93
C GLU A 104 -9.48 3.12 5.76
N LYS A 105 -10.63 3.57 6.26
CA LYS A 105 -11.49 2.82 7.21
C LYS A 105 -11.90 1.43 6.71
N TRP A 106 -12.05 1.25 5.40
CA TRP A 106 -12.40 -0.05 4.83
C TRP A 106 -11.32 -1.10 5.11
N PHE A 107 -10.05 -0.76 4.90
CA PHE A 107 -8.92 -1.67 5.15
C PHE A 107 -8.72 -1.92 6.64
N VAL A 108 -8.88 -0.90 7.49
CA VAL A 108 -8.79 -1.06 8.96
C VAL A 108 -9.82 -2.07 9.45
N LYS A 109 -11.10 -1.90 9.09
CA LYS A 109 -12.17 -2.83 9.46
C LYS A 109 -11.95 -4.23 8.89
N LYS A 110 -11.50 -4.32 7.64
CA LYS A 110 -11.19 -5.61 7.00
C LYS A 110 -10.09 -6.34 7.76
N TRP A 111 -9.02 -5.64 8.15
CA TRP A 111 -7.92 -6.22 8.92
C TRP A 111 -8.37 -6.72 10.29
N GLU A 112 -9.14 -5.92 11.03
CA GLU A 112 -9.72 -6.31 12.32
C GLU A 112 -10.56 -7.60 12.21
N ALA A 113 -11.43 -7.69 11.21
CA ALA A 113 -12.24 -8.88 10.96
C ALA A 113 -11.41 -10.10 10.55
N MET A 114 -10.27 -9.91 9.86
CA MET A 114 -9.35 -11.01 9.54
C MET A 114 -8.64 -11.53 10.80
N GLN A 115 -8.24 -10.63 11.71
CA GLN A 115 -7.61 -11.00 12.98
C GLN A 115 -8.57 -11.75 13.91
N GLU A 116 -9.85 -11.37 13.94
CA GLU A 116 -10.86 -12.06 14.74
C GLU A 116 -11.09 -13.50 14.29
N LYS A 117 -11.11 -13.76 12.97
CA LYS A 117 -11.28 -15.11 12.40
C LYS A 117 -10.09 -16.04 12.61
N SER A 118 -8.92 -15.50 12.91
CA SER A 118 -7.69 -16.28 13.13
C SER A 118 -7.49 -16.65 14.60
N LYS A 119 -8.36 -16.16 15.51
CA LYS A 119 -8.43 -16.54 16.92
C LYS A 119 -9.37 -17.72 17.10
#